data_AF-A0A8H4KCB5-F1
#
_entry.id   AF-A0A8H4KCB5-F1
#
_cell.length_a   1.000
_cell.length_b   1.000
_cell.length_c   1.000
_cell.angle_alpha   90.00
_cell.angle_beta   90.00
_cell.angle_gamma   90.00
#
_symmetry.space_group_name_H-M   'P 1'
#
loop_
_entity.id
_entity.type
_entity.pdbx_description
1 polymer ?
#
loop_
_entity_poly.entity_id
_entity_poly.type
_entity_poly.pdbx_seq_one_letter_code
_entity_poly.pdbx_strand_id
1 'polypeptide(L)'
;MPPIRTAKTNNSSATQDAPIAAPKRRLLKPVVKGVSEAYFRSSVRDWDGQFHRLIGSSTRKVTLGAEFVLTDDHIDDILTLGPVVRKKLTHFIFEYRDVSYDAKNGAGDLTNEAVVRLSNACPSLKVIQLQDAYKLNDDGVIALLKNCPNLVSLEVSPGSSGGVKVSERLFNELRENPEWAPKLKKLIVRNNSEDKTYMKAMRAMTRERQTLTVTLLSRSEYKKWGDWELDETAFDYKKGRVQEPKFRSEDFYDMGWF
;
A
#
# COMPACT_ATOMS: atom_id res chain seq x y z
N MET A 1 54.80 -36.24 -21.45
CA MET A 1 54.41 -34.82 -21.26
C MET A 1 53.21 -34.53 -22.15
N PRO A 2 52.00 -34.37 -21.60
CA PRO A 2 50.88 -33.80 -22.34
C PRO A 2 50.87 -32.27 -22.21
N PRO A 3 50.33 -31.52 -23.19
CA PRO A 3 50.39 -30.06 -23.20
C PRO A 3 49.38 -29.44 -22.23
N ILE A 4 49.87 -28.40 -21.53
CA ILE A 4 49.12 -27.50 -20.64
C ILE A 4 48.04 -26.78 -21.44
N ARG A 5 46.77 -27.02 -21.10
CA ARG A 5 45.64 -26.26 -21.64
C ARG A 5 45.36 -25.10 -20.69
N THR A 6 45.73 -23.90 -21.11
CA THR A 6 45.55 -22.64 -20.39
C THR A 6 44.05 -22.34 -20.19
N ALA A 7 43.70 -21.98 -18.96
CA ALA A 7 42.38 -21.47 -18.61
C ALA A 7 42.19 -20.08 -19.25
N LYS A 8 41.17 -19.95 -20.10
CA LYS A 8 40.68 -18.64 -20.54
C LYS A 8 39.65 -18.14 -19.52
N THR A 9 40.08 -17.23 -18.67
CA THR A 9 39.25 -16.34 -17.88
C THR A 9 38.53 -15.39 -18.84
N ASN A 10 37.25 -15.59 -19.10
CA ASN A 10 36.41 -14.59 -19.76
C ASN A 10 35.63 -13.84 -18.69
N ASN A 11 36.19 -12.70 -18.31
CA ASN A 11 35.52 -11.66 -17.56
C ASN A 11 34.77 -10.77 -18.58
N SER A 12 33.44 -10.84 -18.62
CA SER A 12 32.63 -9.87 -19.35
C SER A 12 31.41 -9.51 -18.50
N SER A 13 31.62 -8.53 -17.62
CA SER A 13 30.58 -7.71 -17.01
C SER A 13 29.94 -6.85 -18.09
N ALA A 14 28.75 -7.24 -18.53
CA ALA A 14 27.84 -6.37 -19.25
C ALA A 14 26.60 -6.21 -18.36
N THR A 15 26.57 -5.11 -17.61
CA THR A 15 25.35 -4.56 -17.02
C THR A 15 24.38 -4.27 -18.16
N GLN A 16 23.38 -5.13 -18.32
CA GLN A 16 22.21 -4.81 -19.14
C GLN A 16 21.34 -3.87 -18.32
N ASP A 17 21.53 -2.56 -18.52
CA ASP A 17 20.51 -1.59 -18.13
C ASP A 17 19.26 -1.89 -18.95
N ALA A 18 18.21 -2.34 -18.24
CA ALA A 18 16.90 -2.50 -18.83
C ALA A 18 16.42 -1.14 -19.38
N PRO A 19 15.82 -1.09 -20.57
CA PRO A 19 15.35 0.17 -21.13
C PRO A 19 14.28 0.78 -20.21
N ILE A 20 14.53 2.00 -19.76
CA ILE A 20 13.55 2.83 -19.04
C ILE A 20 12.31 2.93 -19.94
N ALA A 21 11.19 2.33 -19.50
CA ALA A 21 9.94 2.34 -20.23
C ALA A 21 9.55 3.80 -20.55
N ALA A 22 9.26 4.07 -21.83
CA ALA A 22 8.87 5.41 -22.26
C ALA A 22 7.56 5.84 -21.55
N PRO A 23 7.41 7.12 -21.15
CA PRO A 23 6.24 7.56 -20.40
C PRO A 23 4.93 7.33 -21.19
N LYS A 24 3.94 6.69 -20.55
CA LYS A 24 2.60 6.51 -21.12
C LYS A 24 2.02 7.89 -21.49
N ARG A 25 1.60 8.06 -22.75
CA ARG A 25 1.08 9.34 -23.25
C ARG A 25 -0.24 9.69 -22.57
N ARG A 26 -0.44 10.97 -22.23
CA ARG A 26 -1.68 11.49 -21.64
C ARG A 26 -2.88 11.16 -22.54
N LEU A 27 -3.99 10.73 -21.92
CA LEU A 27 -5.24 10.51 -22.65
C LEU A 27 -5.73 11.84 -23.25
N LEU A 28 -5.85 11.89 -24.59
CA LEU A 28 -6.27 13.08 -25.36
C LEU A 28 -7.80 13.23 -25.45
N LYS A 29 -8.57 12.25 -24.94
CA LYS A 29 -10.05 12.27 -25.00
C LYS A 29 -10.64 13.30 -24.03
N PRO A 30 -11.82 13.88 -24.31
CA PRO A 30 -12.52 14.76 -23.39
C PRO A 30 -12.69 14.11 -22.01
N VAL A 31 -12.52 14.88 -20.93
CA VAL A 31 -12.67 14.38 -19.57
C VAL A 31 -14.13 13.96 -19.35
N VAL A 32 -14.39 12.66 -19.33
CA VAL A 32 -15.72 12.12 -19.02
C VAL A 32 -16.12 12.45 -17.59
N LYS A 33 -17.42 12.46 -17.30
CA LYS A 33 -17.92 12.70 -15.95
C LYS A 33 -17.43 11.63 -14.96
N GLY A 34 -17.42 10.37 -15.39
CA GLY A 34 -17.07 9.21 -14.56
C GLY A 34 -18.05 8.98 -13.41
N VAL A 35 -17.80 7.94 -12.63
CA VAL A 35 -18.54 7.63 -11.39
C VAL A 35 -17.85 8.27 -10.19
N SER A 36 -18.59 8.53 -9.09
CA SER A 36 -18.00 9.08 -7.86
C SER A 36 -17.04 8.10 -7.18
N GLU A 37 -17.42 6.82 -7.16
CA GLU A 37 -16.65 5.72 -6.60
C GLU A 37 -16.45 4.67 -7.70
N ALA A 38 -15.23 4.59 -8.23
CA ALA A 38 -14.86 3.60 -9.22
C ALA A 38 -14.35 2.34 -8.51
N TYR A 39 -14.88 1.18 -8.90
CA TYR A 39 -14.45 -0.12 -8.41
C TYR A 39 -13.97 -0.96 -9.59
N PHE A 40 -12.80 -1.58 -9.43
CA PHE A 40 -12.19 -2.47 -10.41
C PHE A 40 -11.88 -3.79 -9.72
N ARG A 41 -12.54 -4.87 -10.13
CA ARG A 41 -12.34 -6.20 -9.53
C ARG A 41 -11.03 -6.82 -10.02
N SER A 42 -10.74 -6.69 -11.31
CA SER A 42 -9.60 -7.32 -11.98
C SER A 42 -8.76 -6.29 -12.74
N SER A 43 -7.42 -6.38 -12.60
CA SER A 43 -6.49 -5.57 -13.38
C SER A 43 -6.62 -5.85 -14.89
N VAL A 44 -6.77 -7.12 -15.27
CA VAL A 44 -6.87 -7.51 -16.69
C VAL A 44 -8.22 -7.16 -17.30
N ARG A 45 -9.33 -7.45 -16.61
CA ARG A 45 -10.68 -7.32 -17.22
C ARG A 45 -11.23 -5.90 -17.15
N ASP A 46 -10.99 -5.21 -16.04
CA ASP A 46 -11.67 -3.95 -15.73
C ASP A 46 -10.76 -2.73 -15.92
N TRP A 47 -9.44 -2.89 -15.76
CA TRP A 47 -8.50 -1.79 -15.81
C TRP A 47 -7.85 -1.61 -17.19
N ASP A 48 -7.22 -2.66 -17.72
CA ASP A 48 -6.40 -2.59 -18.93
C ASP A 48 -7.15 -1.97 -20.12
N GLY A 49 -6.70 -0.78 -20.51
CA GLY A 49 -7.30 0.00 -21.60
C GLY A 49 -8.73 0.49 -21.35
N GLN A 50 -9.29 0.30 -20.16
CA GLN A 50 -10.70 0.55 -19.86
C GLN A 50 -10.94 1.41 -18.60
N PHE A 51 -9.96 1.58 -17.72
CA PHE A 51 -10.09 2.34 -16.46
C PHE A 51 -10.67 3.76 -16.64
N HIS A 52 -10.33 4.42 -17.74
CA HIS A 52 -10.78 5.77 -18.10
C HIS A 52 -12.29 5.86 -18.44
N ARG A 53 -12.98 4.72 -18.58
CA ARG A 53 -14.45 4.69 -18.75
C ARG A 53 -15.18 5.02 -17.45
N LEU A 54 -14.62 4.58 -16.32
CA LEU A 54 -15.20 4.83 -14.99
C LEU A 54 -14.56 6.04 -14.30
N ILE A 55 -13.25 6.23 -14.47
CA ILE A 55 -12.54 7.33 -13.82
C ILE A 55 -12.68 8.62 -14.64
N GLY A 56 -13.28 9.64 -14.02
CA GLY A 56 -13.56 10.94 -14.64
C GLY A 56 -13.58 12.09 -13.64
N SER A 57 -14.08 13.25 -14.06
CA SER A 57 -14.06 14.50 -13.26
C SER A 57 -14.88 14.44 -11.95
N SER A 58 -15.83 13.50 -11.84
CA SER A 58 -16.64 13.25 -10.64
C SER A 58 -16.03 12.21 -9.71
N THR A 59 -15.02 11.46 -10.16
CA THR A 59 -14.40 10.41 -9.37
C THR A 59 -13.63 11.00 -8.19
N ARG A 60 -13.85 10.38 -7.03
CA ARG A 60 -13.21 10.71 -5.75
C ARG A 60 -12.54 9.49 -5.13
N LYS A 61 -13.07 8.30 -5.40
CA LYS A 61 -12.59 7.05 -4.84
C LYS A 61 -12.32 6.05 -5.95
N VAL A 62 -11.17 5.40 -5.86
CA VAL A 62 -10.79 4.26 -6.68
C VAL A 62 -10.53 3.10 -5.72
N THR A 63 -11.25 2.00 -5.92
CA THR A 63 -11.09 0.76 -5.16
C THR A 63 -10.72 -0.37 -6.11
N LEU A 64 -9.66 -1.10 -5.76
CA LEU A 64 -9.08 -2.21 -6.48
C LEU A 64 -9.33 -3.48 -5.66
N GLY A 65 -10.01 -4.45 -6.27
CA GLY A 65 -10.65 -5.57 -5.60
C GLY A 65 -9.92 -6.90 -5.66
N ALA A 66 -10.69 -7.96 -5.41
CA ALA A 66 -10.21 -9.31 -5.08
C ALA A 66 -9.41 -10.06 -6.17
N GLU A 67 -9.45 -9.64 -7.44
CA GLU A 67 -8.67 -10.24 -8.54
C GLU A 67 -7.67 -9.24 -9.14
N PHE A 68 -7.33 -8.20 -8.36
CA PHE A 68 -6.49 -7.12 -8.84
C PHE A 68 -5.03 -7.37 -8.46
N VAL A 69 -4.15 -7.38 -9.45
CA VAL A 69 -2.70 -7.38 -9.23
C VAL A 69 -2.19 -5.97 -9.45
N LEU A 70 -1.93 -5.25 -8.35
CA LEU A 70 -1.50 -3.86 -8.38
C LEU A 70 0.01 -3.76 -8.64
N THR A 71 0.37 -2.98 -9.65
CA THR A 71 1.73 -2.74 -10.09
C THR A 71 1.94 -1.25 -10.40
N ASP A 72 3.19 -0.86 -10.61
CA ASP A 72 3.59 0.49 -11.04
C ASP A 72 2.84 0.98 -12.30
N ASP A 73 2.56 0.09 -13.25
CA ASP A 73 1.88 0.42 -14.50
C ASP A 73 0.49 1.03 -14.26
N HIS A 74 -0.21 0.57 -13.23
CA HIS A 74 -1.52 1.07 -12.84
C HIS A 74 -1.42 2.47 -12.24
N ILE A 75 -0.33 2.75 -11.50
CA ILE A 75 -0.05 4.10 -11.05
C ILE A 75 0.26 5.02 -12.24
N ASP A 76 1.02 4.53 -13.22
CA ASP A 76 1.28 5.26 -14.46
C ASP A 76 0.02 5.54 -15.27
N ASP A 77 -0.93 4.61 -15.29
CA ASP A 77 -2.24 4.85 -15.89
C ASP A 77 -3.01 5.97 -15.18
N ILE A 78 -3.00 6.01 -13.84
CA ILE A 78 -3.59 7.13 -13.07
C ILE A 78 -2.89 8.45 -13.41
N LEU A 79 -1.57 8.42 -13.62
CA LEU A 79 -0.78 9.60 -13.99
C LEU A 79 -1.15 10.13 -15.38
N THR A 80 -1.64 9.29 -16.29
CA THR A 80 -2.13 9.73 -17.61
C THR A 80 -3.45 10.51 -17.53
N LEU A 81 -4.17 10.44 -16.40
CA LEU A 81 -5.40 11.20 -16.19
C LEU A 81 -5.13 12.71 -16.13
N GLY A 82 -6.11 13.49 -16.58
CA GLY A 82 -6.02 14.95 -16.51
C GLY A 82 -5.86 15.48 -15.07
N PRO A 83 -5.21 16.64 -14.87
CA PRO A 83 -4.96 17.20 -13.53
C PRO A 83 -6.24 17.47 -12.74
N VAL A 84 -7.36 17.74 -13.43
CA VAL A 84 -8.69 17.91 -12.79
C VAL A 84 -9.13 16.65 -12.05
N VAL A 85 -8.85 15.47 -12.61
CA VAL A 85 -9.20 14.19 -11.99
C VAL A 85 -8.24 13.87 -10.85
N ARG A 86 -6.92 13.90 -11.12
CA ARG A 86 -5.88 13.57 -10.13
C ARG A 86 -5.96 14.43 -8.86
N LYS A 87 -6.20 15.74 -9.01
CA LYS A 87 -6.38 16.67 -7.87
C LYS A 87 -7.69 16.51 -7.12
N LYS A 88 -8.63 15.69 -7.59
CA LYS A 88 -9.92 15.41 -6.92
C LYS A 88 -9.98 14.01 -6.32
N LEU A 89 -9.04 13.12 -6.65
CA LEU A 89 -8.96 11.83 -5.98
C LEU A 89 -8.67 12.02 -4.50
N THR A 90 -9.49 11.37 -3.68
CA THR A 90 -9.45 11.43 -2.21
C THR A 90 -9.25 10.05 -1.60
N HIS A 91 -9.58 8.97 -2.31
CA HIS A 91 -9.42 7.60 -1.83
C HIS A 91 -8.76 6.75 -2.92
N PHE A 92 -7.68 6.05 -2.55
CA PHE A 92 -7.04 5.04 -3.38
C PHE A 92 -6.87 3.78 -2.52
N ILE A 93 -7.68 2.76 -2.81
CA ILE A 93 -7.87 1.62 -1.93
C ILE A 93 -7.56 0.34 -2.70
N PHE A 94 -6.59 -0.42 -2.21
CA PHE A 94 -6.33 -1.79 -2.60
C PHE A 94 -6.48 -2.68 -1.36
N GLU A 95 -7.42 -3.62 -1.42
CA GLU A 95 -7.70 -4.55 -0.33
C GLU A 95 -7.25 -5.97 -0.69
N TYR A 96 -6.46 -6.57 0.18
CA TYR A 96 -6.01 -7.95 0.09
C TYR A 96 -6.88 -8.80 1.01
N ARG A 97 -7.89 -9.46 0.42
CA ARG A 97 -8.87 -10.28 1.16
C ARG A 97 -8.97 -11.71 0.65
N ASP A 98 -8.82 -11.89 -0.66
CA ASP A 98 -8.89 -13.21 -1.27
C ASP A 98 -7.52 -13.89 -1.10
N VAL A 99 -7.53 -15.04 -0.45
CA VAL A 99 -6.36 -15.88 -0.22
C VAL A 99 -6.64 -17.33 -0.62
N SER A 100 -7.74 -17.57 -1.34
CA SER A 100 -8.09 -18.89 -1.83
C SER A 100 -6.99 -19.49 -2.72
N TYR A 101 -7.10 -20.78 -3.01
CA TYR A 101 -6.15 -21.45 -3.91
C TYR A 101 -6.05 -20.83 -5.32
N ASP A 102 -7.10 -20.17 -5.80
CA ASP A 102 -7.15 -19.52 -7.11
C ASP A 102 -6.96 -17.99 -7.05
N ALA A 103 -6.64 -17.45 -5.87
CA ALA A 103 -6.42 -16.03 -5.64
C ALA A 103 -5.37 -15.44 -6.59
N LYS A 104 -5.74 -14.34 -7.24
CA LYS A 104 -4.90 -13.58 -8.18
C LYS A 104 -4.94 -12.10 -7.84
N ASN A 105 -4.53 -11.81 -6.63
CA ASN A 105 -4.45 -10.47 -6.07
C ASN A 105 -3.16 -10.27 -5.31
N GLY A 106 -2.69 -9.03 -5.32
CA GLY A 106 -1.54 -8.61 -4.55
C GLY A 106 -1.03 -7.26 -5.01
N ALA A 107 -0.27 -6.59 -4.15
CA ALA A 107 0.44 -5.36 -4.49
C ALA A 107 1.97 -5.56 -4.42
N GLY A 108 2.41 -6.81 -4.54
CA GLY A 108 3.80 -7.21 -4.41
C GLY A 108 4.76 -6.60 -5.43
N ASP A 109 4.25 -6.11 -6.56
CA ASP A 109 5.03 -5.45 -7.61
C ASP A 109 4.95 -3.93 -7.58
N LEU A 110 4.26 -3.35 -6.60
CA LEU A 110 4.21 -1.92 -6.39
C LEU A 110 5.48 -1.41 -5.70
N THR A 111 6.15 -0.43 -6.31
CA THR A 111 7.42 0.13 -5.84
C THR A 111 7.25 1.44 -5.06
N ASN A 112 8.30 1.83 -4.32
CA ASN A 112 8.34 3.13 -3.65
C ASN A 112 8.31 4.27 -4.69
N GLU A 113 8.97 4.10 -5.83
CA GLU A 113 9.02 5.06 -6.93
C GLU A 113 7.62 5.32 -7.52
N ALA A 114 6.79 4.29 -7.67
CA ALA A 114 5.40 4.46 -8.06
C ALA A 114 4.60 5.22 -6.99
N VAL A 115 4.74 4.87 -5.73
CA VAL A 115 4.04 5.55 -4.62
C VAL A 115 4.46 7.03 -4.50
N VAL A 116 5.73 7.35 -4.74
CA VAL A 116 6.24 8.73 -4.83
C VAL A 116 5.55 9.47 -5.97
N ARG A 117 5.46 8.88 -7.17
CA ARG A 117 4.76 9.51 -8.31
C ARG A 117 3.27 9.70 -8.02
N LEU A 118 2.61 8.71 -7.40
CA LEU A 118 1.20 8.80 -7.01
C LEU A 118 0.96 9.97 -6.06
N SER A 119 1.75 10.07 -4.99
CA SER A 119 1.58 11.11 -3.97
C SER A 119 1.80 12.53 -4.54
N ASN A 120 2.79 12.70 -5.41
CA ASN A 120 3.05 13.96 -6.11
C ASN A 120 1.89 14.37 -7.03
N ALA A 121 1.26 13.40 -7.70
CA ALA A 121 0.20 13.69 -8.66
C ALA A 121 -1.18 13.87 -8.04
N CYS A 122 -1.42 13.26 -6.87
CA CYS A 122 -2.73 13.21 -6.20
C CYS A 122 -2.67 13.83 -4.78
N PRO A 123 -2.38 15.13 -4.63
CA PRO A 123 -2.17 15.76 -3.31
C PRO A 123 -3.44 15.86 -2.43
N SER A 124 -4.62 15.59 -2.99
CA SER A 124 -5.90 15.63 -2.27
C SER A 124 -6.27 14.31 -1.60
N LEU A 125 -5.43 13.28 -1.68
CA LEU A 125 -5.69 11.99 -1.05
C LEU A 125 -5.90 12.15 0.46
N LYS A 126 -6.95 11.48 0.94
CA LYS A 126 -7.39 11.43 2.34
C LYS A 126 -7.28 10.03 2.92
N VAL A 127 -7.52 9.02 2.10
CA VAL A 127 -7.43 7.60 2.49
C VAL A 127 -6.62 6.87 1.46
N ILE A 128 -5.58 6.18 1.91
CA ILE A 128 -4.78 5.28 1.09
C ILE A 128 -4.73 3.94 1.81
N GLN A 129 -5.06 2.87 1.11
CA GLN A 129 -4.87 1.49 1.58
C GLN A 129 -4.09 0.72 0.54
N LEU A 130 -2.91 0.24 0.91
CA LEU A 130 -2.02 -0.57 0.09
C LEU A 130 -1.67 -1.83 0.87
N GLN A 131 -2.63 -2.75 0.92
CA GLN A 131 -2.43 -4.07 1.52
C GLN A 131 -1.58 -4.94 0.58
N ASP A 132 -0.82 -5.87 1.15
CA ASP A 132 0.13 -6.72 0.41
C ASP A 132 1.19 -5.98 -0.43
N ALA A 133 1.51 -4.74 -0.04
CA ALA A 133 2.53 -3.93 -0.70
C ALA A 133 3.93 -4.17 -0.12
N TYR A 134 4.40 -5.43 -0.10
CA TYR A 134 5.59 -5.84 0.66
C TYR A 134 6.93 -5.25 0.17
N LYS A 135 7.00 -4.72 -1.05
CA LYS A 135 8.20 -3.99 -1.55
C LYS A 135 8.29 -2.56 -1.01
N LEU A 136 7.23 -2.02 -0.42
CA LEU A 136 7.25 -0.69 0.18
C LEU A 136 8.07 -0.66 1.47
N ASN A 137 8.68 0.50 1.71
CA ASN A 137 9.49 0.78 2.89
C ASN A 137 9.20 2.20 3.39
N ASP A 138 10.03 2.67 4.32
CA ASP A 138 9.94 4.03 4.88
C ASP A 138 9.85 5.11 3.80
N ASP A 139 10.60 5.05 2.71
CA ASP A 139 10.66 6.11 1.69
C ASP A 139 9.31 6.29 0.97
N GLY A 140 8.65 5.18 0.60
CA GLY A 140 7.32 5.23 0.00
C GLY A 140 6.27 5.80 0.96
N VAL A 141 6.31 5.38 2.23
CA VAL A 141 5.38 5.85 3.27
C VAL A 141 5.60 7.33 3.58
N ILE A 142 6.85 7.76 3.73
CA ILE A 142 7.25 9.16 3.96
C ILE A 142 6.77 10.05 2.80
N ALA A 143 6.93 9.60 1.55
CA ALA A 143 6.46 10.35 0.39
C ALA A 143 4.95 10.62 0.42
N LEU A 144 4.15 9.62 0.80
CA LEU A 144 2.70 9.79 0.99
C LEU A 144 2.39 10.82 2.09
N LEU A 145 3.07 10.72 3.23
CA LEU A 145 2.85 11.61 4.38
C LEU A 145 3.24 13.07 4.07
N LYS A 146 4.33 13.26 3.32
CA LYS A 146 4.85 14.57 2.92
C LYS A 146 4.00 15.25 1.85
N ASN A 147 3.57 14.50 0.82
CA ASN A 147 2.94 15.08 -0.37
C ASN A 147 1.39 15.11 -0.29
N CYS A 148 0.78 14.39 0.64
CA CYS A 148 -0.67 14.35 0.84
C CYS A 148 -1.08 15.01 2.18
N PRO A 149 -1.12 16.35 2.29
CA PRO A 149 -1.41 17.05 3.55
C PRO A 149 -2.84 16.82 4.08
N ASN A 150 -3.74 16.29 3.25
CA ASN A 150 -5.11 15.98 3.63
C ASN A 150 -5.32 14.53 4.09
N LEU A 151 -4.25 13.73 4.18
CA LEU A 151 -4.31 12.34 4.58
C LEU A 151 -4.87 12.21 6.00
N VAL A 152 -5.87 11.35 6.15
CA VAL A 152 -6.57 11.04 7.40
C VAL A 152 -6.31 9.59 7.80
N SER A 153 -6.23 8.68 6.84
CA SER A 153 -5.93 7.26 7.06
C SER A 153 -4.91 6.79 6.03
N LEU A 154 -3.85 6.15 6.51
CA LEU A 154 -2.85 5.48 5.68
C LEU A 154 -2.67 4.05 6.16
N GLU A 155 -2.80 3.09 5.25
CA GLU A 155 -2.45 1.70 5.48
C GLU A 155 -1.40 1.26 4.46
N VAL A 156 -0.27 0.79 4.97
CA VAL A 156 0.74 0.07 4.21
C VAL A 156 1.13 -1.15 5.03
N SER A 157 0.55 -2.29 4.69
CA SER A 157 0.61 -3.52 5.48
C SER A 157 0.90 -4.70 4.56
N PRO A 158 1.69 -5.70 5.01
CA PRO A 158 1.97 -6.88 4.21
C PRO A 158 0.71 -7.74 4.05
N GLY A 159 0.71 -8.65 3.06
CA GLY A 159 -0.21 -9.78 3.02
C GLY A 159 0.25 -10.84 4.01
N SER A 160 -0.03 -12.11 3.69
CA SER A 160 0.33 -13.26 4.52
C SER A 160 1.79 -13.68 4.43
N SER A 161 2.42 -13.48 3.27
CA SER A 161 3.74 -14.05 2.95
C SER A 161 4.87 -13.02 2.83
N GLY A 162 4.53 -11.72 2.80
CA GLY A 162 5.47 -10.62 2.63
C GLY A 162 5.79 -9.84 3.91
N GLY A 163 6.89 -9.08 3.88
CA GLY A 163 7.24 -8.14 4.96
C GLY A 163 7.48 -6.74 4.42
N VAL A 164 6.54 -5.81 4.64
CA VAL A 164 6.79 -4.37 4.44
C VAL A 164 7.89 -3.94 5.40
N LYS A 165 8.92 -3.28 4.89
CA LYS A 165 10.08 -2.83 5.68
C LYS A 165 9.86 -1.41 6.22
N VAL A 166 8.93 -1.27 7.16
CA VAL A 166 8.82 -0.04 7.96
C VAL A 166 9.72 -0.16 9.19
N SER A 167 10.60 0.82 9.41
CA SER A 167 11.53 0.84 10.53
C SER A 167 11.22 1.95 11.53
N GLU A 168 12.04 2.09 12.58
CA GLU A 168 12.00 3.21 13.51
C GLU A 168 12.22 4.57 12.82
N ARG A 169 12.92 4.60 11.67
CA ARG A 169 13.18 5.82 10.90
C ARG A 169 11.88 6.53 10.51
N LEU A 170 10.87 5.80 9.99
CA LEU A 170 9.58 6.39 9.66
C LEU A 170 8.99 7.19 10.83
N PHE A 171 8.99 6.60 12.03
CA PHE A 171 8.39 7.22 13.20
C PHE A 171 9.21 8.41 13.69
N ASN A 172 10.54 8.33 13.63
CA ASN A 172 11.42 9.45 13.96
C ASN A 172 11.20 10.62 13.00
N GLU A 173 11.17 10.37 11.69
CA GLU A 173 10.92 11.42 10.69
C GLU A 173 9.52 12.03 10.84
N LEU A 174 8.49 11.23 11.06
CA LEU A 174 7.13 11.73 11.25
C LEU A 174 6.98 12.59 12.52
N ARG A 175 7.78 12.27 13.54
CA ARG A 175 7.88 13.02 14.79
C ARG A 175 8.62 14.35 14.59
N GLU A 176 9.72 14.34 13.86
CA GLU A 176 10.55 15.52 13.56
C GLU A 176 9.88 16.49 12.57
N ASN A 177 8.92 16.02 11.77
CA ASN A 177 8.21 16.82 10.76
C ASN A 177 6.68 16.86 11.02
N PRO A 178 6.21 17.63 12.03
CA PRO A 178 4.79 17.68 12.41
C PRO A 178 3.86 18.23 11.31
N GLU A 179 4.39 18.95 10.33
CA GLU A 179 3.67 19.48 9.18
C GLU A 179 3.32 18.42 8.13
N TRP A 180 3.92 17.22 8.18
CA TRP A 180 3.57 16.11 7.29
C TRP A 180 2.26 15.46 7.72
N ALA A 181 1.30 15.39 6.79
CA ALA A 181 -0.05 14.86 7.01
C ALA A 181 -0.65 15.27 8.38
N PRO A 182 -0.85 16.58 8.65
CA PRO A 182 -1.26 17.08 9.98
C PRO A 182 -2.67 16.62 10.39
N LYS A 183 -3.46 16.11 9.43
CA LYS A 183 -4.81 15.57 9.65
C LYS A 183 -4.82 14.05 9.86
N LEU A 184 -3.66 13.39 9.88
CA LEU A 184 -3.56 11.94 9.99
C LEU A 184 -4.10 11.46 11.34
N LYS A 185 -5.11 10.59 11.28
CA LYS A 185 -5.75 9.99 12.46
C LYS A 185 -5.44 8.50 12.60
N LYS A 186 -5.17 7.81 11.48
CA LYS A 186 -4.87 6.39 11.47
C LYS A 186 -3.67 6.08 10.58
N LEU A 187 -2.69 5.38 11.14
CA LEU A 187 -1.58 4.79 10.41
C LEU A 187 -1.56 3.28 10.69
N ILE A 188 -1.79 2.45 9.69
CA ILE A 188 -1.77 0.99 9.81
C ILE A 188 -0.50 0.49 9.12
N VAL A 189 0.31 -0.26 9.88
CA VAL A 189 1.60 -0.81 9.42
C VAL A 189 1.77 -2.23 9.94
N ARG A 190 2.77 -2.96 9.41
CA ARG A 190 3.12 -4.30 9.89
C ARG A 190 3.35 -4.30 11.40
N ASN A 191 2.84 -5.33 12.07
CA ASN A 191 3.25 -5.63 13.44
C ASN A 191 4.69 -6.13 13.50
N ASN A 192 5.54 -5.34 14.15
CA ASN A 192 6.92 -5.64 14.46
C ASN A 192 7.18 -5.36 15.96
N SER A 193 6.32 -5.93 16.82
CA SER A 193 6.34 -5.71 18.27
C SER A 193 7.59 -6.25 18.97
N GLU A 194 8.27 -7.19 18.33
CA GLU A 194 9.55 -7.79 18.73
C GLU A 194 10.71 -6.78 18.66
N ASP A 195 10.63 -5.82 17.73
CA ASP A 195 11.65 -4.78 17.57
C ASP A 195 11.46 -3.66 18.60
N LYS A 196 12.34 -3.63 19.59
CA LYS A 196 12.31 -2.65 20.68
C LYS A 196 12.57 -1.22 20.21
N THR A 197 13.41 -1.02 19.19
CA THR A 197 13.74 0.30 18.65
C THR A 197 12.57 0.87 17.86
N TYR A 198 11.96 0.05 17.01
CA TYR A 198 10.70 0.32 16.31
C TYR A 198 9.60 0.74 17.29
N MET A 199 9.36 -0.08 18.32
CA MET A 199 8.30 0.18 19.30
C MET A 199 8.55 1.43 20.13
N LYS A 200 9.81 1.71 20.49
CA LYS A 200 10.19 2.92 21.22
C LYS A 200 9.92 4.18 20.40
N ALA A 201 10.33 4.20 19.13
CA ALA A 201 10.13 5.33 18.22
C ALA A 201 8.64 5.57 17.93
N MET A 202 7.89 4.50 17.60
CA MET A 202 6.44 4.58 17.37
C MET A 202 5.68 5.14 18.58
N ARG A 203 6.00 4.65 19.78
CA ARG A 203 5.38 5.16 21.02
C ARG A 203 5.77 6.60 21.32
N ALA A 204 6.99 7.02 21.01
CA ALA A 204 7.40 8.42 21.15
C ALA A 204 6.63 9.33 20.20
N MET A 205 6.55 8.95 18.91
CA MET A 205 5.80 9.68 17.89
C MET A 205 4.31 9.84 18.25
N THR A 206 3.65 8.77 18.73
CA THR A 206 2.22 8.84 19.12
C THR A 206 1.96 9.64 20.40
N ARG A 207 2.98 9.93 21.23
CA ARG A 207 2.84 10.88 22.35
C ARG A 207 2.80 12.33 21.88
N GLU A 208 3.56 12.64 20.83
CA GLU A 208 3.57 13.98 20.23
C GLU A 208 2.34 14.19 19.36
N ARG A 209 2.00 13.22 18.50
CA ARG A 209 0.78 13.22 17.69
C ARG A 209 -0.37 12.57 18.45
N GLN A 210 -0.87 13.22 19.50
CA GLN A 210 -1.86 12.66 20.42
C GLN A 210 -3.21 12.22 19.79
N THR A 211 -3.54 12.74 18.62
CA THR A 211 -4.75 12.39 17.86
C THR A 211 -4.56 11.14 17.01
N LEU A 212 -3.32 10.81 16.63
CA LEU A 212 -2.95 9.70 15.76
C LEU A 212 -3.01 8.37 16.52
N THR A 213 -3.71 7.41 15.93
CA THR A 213 -3.64 6.00 16.29
C THR A 213 -2.74 5.28 15.29
N VAL A 214 -1.74 4.55 15.79
CA VAL A 214 -0.96 3.60 15.00
C VAL A 214 -1.50 2.20 15.25
N THR A 215 -1.96 1.51 14.22
CA THR A 215 -2.40 0.12 14.29
C THR A 215 -1.28 -0.78 13.77
N LEU A 216 -0.80 -1.67 14.63
CA LEU A 216 0.12 -2.74 14.23
C LEU A 216 -0.70 -3.96 13.81
N LEU A 217 -0.60 -4.34 12.54
CA LEU A 217 -1.41 -5.40 11.94
C LEU A 217 -0.55 -6.62 11.60
N SER A 218 -0.99 -7.79 12.05
CA SER A 218 -0.50 -9.11 11.63
C SER A 218 -1.57 -9.77 10.77
N ARG A 219 -1.15 -10.37 9.66
CA ARG A 219 -2.01 -11.21 8.80
C ARG A 219 -1.45 -12.62 8.76
N SER A 220 -2.33 -13.61 8.84
CA SER A 220 -1.99 -15.02 8.66
C SER A 220 -3.08 -15.71 7.87
N GLU A 221 -2.71 -16.77 7.17
CA GLU A 221 -3.66 -17.64 6.48
C GLU A 221 -3.89 -18.88 7.33
N TYR A 222 -5.15 -19.31 7.43
CA TYR A 222 -5.51 -20.57 8.06
C TYR A 222 -6.50 -21.32 7.17
N LYS A 223 -6.48 -22.64 7.29
CA LYS A 223 -7.34 -23.50 6.46
C LYS A 223 -8.69 -23.70 7.12
N LYS A 224 -9.76 -23.45 6.39
CA LYS A 224 -11.14 -23.67 6.84
C LYS A 224 -11.95 -24.29 5.71
N TRP A 225 -12.59 -25.42 5.99
CA TRP A 225 -13.44 -26.15 5.03
C TRP A 225 -12.78 -26.47 3.67
N GLY A 226 -11.46 -26.68 3.63
CA GLY A 226 -10.75 -27.05 2.42
C GLY A 226 -10.17 -25.88 1.62
N ASP A 227 -10.46 -24.64 2.00
CA ASP A 227 -9.90 -23.43 1.40
C ASP A 227 -9.12 -22.61 2.45
N TRP A 228 -8.45 -21.56 2.00
CA TRP A 228 -7.72 -20.64 2.87
C TRP A 228 -8.59 -19.42 3.22
N GLU A 229 -8.57 -19.04 4.49
CA GLU A 229 -9.14 -17.79 4.99
C GLU A 229 -8.03 -16.93 5.61
N LEU A 230 -8.22 -15.61 5.55
CA LEU A 230 -7.34 -14.63 6.15
C LEU A 230 -7.77 -14.35 7.59
N ASP A 231 -6.82 -14.45 8.52
CA ASP A 231 -6.95 -13.97 9.89
C ASP A 231 -6.13 -12.69 10.07
N GLU A 232 -6.70 -11.74 10.81
CA GLU A 232 -6.10 -10.44 11.08
C GLU A 232 -6.06 -10.16 12.58
N THR A 233 -4.87 -9.96 13.14
CA THR A 233 -4.70 -9.47 14.51
C THR A 233 -4.17 -8.04 14.48
N ALA A 234 -4.88 -7.12 15.14
CA ALA A 234 -4.56 -5.70 15.16
C ALA A 234 -4.36 -5.17 16.59
N PHE A 235 -3.31 -4.38 16.80
CA PHE A 235 -3.03 -3.69 18.06
C PHE A 235 -2.98 -2.18 17.85
N ASP A 236 -3.92 -1.46 18.44
CA ASP A 236 -3.97 0.00 18.36
C ASP A 236 -3.07 0.64 19.42
N TYR A 237 -2.29 1.64 19.01
CA TYR A 237 -1.43 2.44 19.88
C TYR A 237 -1.76 3.91 19.75
N LYS A 238 -1.96 4.58 20.88
CA LYS A 238 -2.25 6.01 20.95
C LYS A 238 -1.65 6.60 22.22
N LYS A 239 -1.11 7.81 22.13
CA LYS A 239 -0.43 8.48 23.27
C LYS A 239 0.64 7.58 23.92
N GLY A 240 1.34 6.79 23.12
CA GLY A 240 2.39 5.87 23.58
C GLY A 240 1.92 4.62 24.32
N ARG A 241 0.62 4.31 24.34
CA ARG A 241 0.05 3.13 25.02
C ARG A 241 -0.77 2.29 24.05
N VAL A 242 -0.76 0.97 24.24
CA VAL A 242 -1.73 0.08 23.59
C VAL A 242 -3.13 0.47 24.06
N GLN A 243 -4.08 0.48 23.15
CA GLN A 243 -5.50 0.70 23.43
C GLN A 243 -6.13 -0.67 23.67
N GLU A 244 -7.04 -0.77 24.64
CA GLU A 244 -7.83 -1.98 24.81
C GLU A 244 -8.63 -2.24 23.53
N PRO A 245 -8.73 -3.51 23.08
CA PRO A 245 -9.58 -3.85 21.96
C PRO A 245 -11.00 -3.37 22.29
N LYS A 246 -11.55 -2.52 21.42
CA LYS A 246 -12.99 -2.28 21.43
C LYS A 246 -13.63 -3.57 20.95
N PHE A 247 -14.05 -4.43 21.87
CA PHE A 247 -14.86 -5.60 21.54
C PHE A 247 -16.02 -5.12 20.65
N ARG A 248 -16.02 -5.54 19.38
CA ARG A 248 -17.21 -5.45 18.53
C ARG A 248 -18.10 -6.60 18.96
N SER A 249 -19.33 -6.26 19.35
CA SER A 249 -20.34 -7.18 19.88
C SER A 249 -20.86 -8.22 18.88
N GLU A 250 -20.17 -8.49 17.76
CA GLU A 250 -20.65 -9.37 16.69
C GLU A 250 -19.92 -10.73 16.62
N ASP A 251 -18.83 -10.94 17.37
CA ASP A 251 -18.09 -12.21 17.37
C ASP A 251 -18.61 -13.23 18.42
N PHE A 252 -19.85 -13.06 18.91
CA PHE A 252 -20.46 -13.92 19.94
C PHE A 252 -21.25 -15.13 19.42
N TYR A 253 -21.23 -15.40 18.11
CA TYR A 253 -21.90 -16.57 17.53
C TYR A 253 -20.93 -17.51 16.81
N ASP A 254 -19.94 -18.07 17.52
CA ASP A 254 -19.47 -19.44 17.20
C ASP A 254 -18.50 -20.07 18.23
N MET A 255 -18.74 -19.87 19.53
CA MET A 255 -18.14 -20.75 20.55
C MET A 255 -19.25 -21.39 21.38
N GLY A 256 -19.96 -22.31 20.73
CA GLY A 256 -20.75 -23.32 21.41
C GLY A 256 -19.81 -24.22 22.21
N TRP A 257 -19.96 -24.18 23.52
CA TRP A 257 -19.43 -25.17 24.44
C TRP A 257 -19.97 -26.55 24.08
N PHE A 258 -19.11 -27.48 23.64
CA PHE A 258 -19.19 -28.92 23.93
C PHE A 258 -17.82 -29.56 23.71
#